data_AF-G3HGX3-F1
#
_entry.id   AF-G3HGX3-F1
#
_cell.length_a   1.000
_cell.length_b   1.000
_cell.length_c   1.000
_cell.angle_alpha   90.00
_cell.angle_beta   90.00
_cell.angle_gamma   90.00
#
_symmetry.space_group_name_H-M   'P 1'
#
loop_
_entity.id
_entity.type
_entity.pdbx_description
1 polymer ?
#
loop_
_entity_poly.entity_id
_entity_poly.type
_entity_poly.pdbx_seq_one_letter_code
_entity_poly.pdbx_strand_id
1 'polypeptide(L)'
;MDYPDCDSTWEDESEEDGEDGQADDTGDEDTGDEDGDAEETRPGVFQSRMTGYRNWRAMQDMQRYRHHYPDLADQDCNGDMSNLSFYKNEICFQPNGLLIEEILHNWKDNYDLLEENHSYIQWLFPLREPGVNWHAKPLTLKEVEAFKSSEEVKERLVRAYELMLGFYGIQLEDRDTGAVCRAQNFQPRFHNLNSHSHNNLRITRILKSLGELGLEHYQAPLVRFFLEETLVQHKLPSVRQSVLDYFLFAVRCRHQRRELVYFAWEHFRPRCQFVWGPRDKLRRFKPHEGPEAQKDENGTAATASQVGPEQGAPGSLVDPDPDTTGIPVDDSEMSSRLGDSAEPPKP
;
A
#
# COMPACT_ATOMS: atom_id res chain seq x y z
N MET A 1 22.62 26.66 7.74
CA MET A 1 21.66 26.13 8.73
C MET A 1 21.21 24.78 8.21
N ASP A 2 22.04 23.76 8.41
CA ASP A 2 21.65 22.37 8.20
C ASP A 2 20.67 22.03 9.31
N TYR A 3 19.39 21.87 9.00
CA TYR A 3 18.41 21.39 9.99
C TYR A 3 18.71 19.91 10.26
N PRO A 4 19.17 19.53 11.47
CA PRO A 4 19.30 18.15 11.86
C PRO A 4 17.98 17.73 12.51
N ASP A 5 16.91 17.70 11.74
CA ASP A 5 15.70 16.99 12.15
C ASP A 5 15.42 15.94 11.08
N CYS A 6 16.40 15.02 11.01
CA CYS A 6 16.31 13.84 10.19
C CYS A 6 15.20 13.00 10.79
N ASP A 7 14.11 12.80 10.04
CA ASP A 7 13.21 11.67 10.23
C ASP A 7 13.87 10.50 10.98
N SER A 8 13.29 10.12 12.12
CA SER A 8 13.75 9.10 13.07
C SER A 8 14.16 7.75 12.47
N THR A 9 13.94 7.56 11.16
CA THR A 9 14.68 6.60 10.34
C THR A 9 16.16 6.50 10.70
N TRP A 10 16.89 7.58 10.97
CA TRP A 10 18.34 7.53 11.17
C TRP A 10 18.84 7.88 12.59
N GLU A 11 17.95 8.08 13.57
CA GLU A 11 18.34 8.29 14.97
C GLU A 11 18.96 7.01 15.58
N ASP A 12 19.89 7.20 16.51
CA ASP A 12 20.57 6.11 17.25
C ASP A 12 19.69 5.69 18.44
N GLU A 13 19.63 4.39 18.74
CA GLU A 13 18.72 3.81 19.77
C GLU A 13 19.07 4.22 21.21
N SER A 14 20.18 4.91 21.43
CA SER A 14 20.69 5.27 22.77
C SER A 14 20.04 6.49 23.41
N GLU A 15 19.08 7.16 22.77
CA GLU A 15 18.43 8.37 23.30
C GLU A 15 16.99 8.16 23.78
N GLU A 16 16.44 6.94 23.72
CA GLU A 16 15.07 6.66 24.18
C GLU A 16 14.94 6.21 25.65
N ASP A 17 16.05 6.01 26.37
CA ASP A 17 16.05 5.63 27.79
C ASP A 17 16.90 6.61 28.63
N GLY A 18 16.26 7.60 29.28
CA GLY A 18 16.96 8.53 30.17
C GLY A 18 16.11 9.66 30.78
N GLU A 19 15.29 9.29 31.77
CA GLU A 19 14.90 10.03 32.99
C GLU A 19 14.46 11.51 32.96
N ASP A 20 13.27 11.69 33.53
CA ASP A 20 12.80 12.86 34.28
C ASP A 20 13.90 13.52 35.14
N GLY A 21 13.95 14.87 35.14
CA GLY A 21 14.67 15.57 36.20
C GLY A 21 15.05 17.02 35.95
N GLN A 22 14.25 17.90 36.55
CA GLN A 22 14.64 19.22 37.06
C GLN A 22 14.84 20.38 36.07
N ALA A 23 13.89 21.31 36.18
CA ALA A 23 14.08 22.72 35.83
C ALA A 23 15.30 23.29 36.57
N ASP A 24 16.05 24.14 35.87
CA ASP A 24 16.62 25.31 36.52
C ASP A 24 16.46 26.56 35.65
N ASP A 25 15.99 27.56 36.36
CA ASP A 25 15.69 28.93 36.02
C ASP A 25 17.00 29.74 35.94
N THR A 26 17.24 30.40 34.81
CA THR A 26 17.99 31.66 34.80
C THR A 26 17.50 32.50 33.63
N GLY A 27 16.73 33.53 33.94
CA GLY A 27 16.43 34.61 33.01
C GLY A 27 17.65 35.47 32.69
N ASP A 28 17.61 36.10 31.53
CA ASP A 28 18.17 37.44 31.35
C ASP A 28 17.38 38.16 30.25
N GLU A 29 17.01 39.41 30.53
CA GLU A 29 16.22 40.30 29.69
C GLU A 29 17.11 41.19 28.81
N ASP A 30 16.46 41.86 27.84
CA ASP A 30 16.85 43.12 27.20
C ASP A 30 17.88 43.03 26.06
N THR A 31 17.78 43.71 24.91
CA THR A 31 17.13 44.97 24.52
C THR A 31 16.69 44.92 23.04
N GLY A 32 15.63 45.65 22.70
CA GLY A 32 15.10 45.77 21.34
C GLY A 32 15.90 46.66 20.38
N ASP A 33 15.42 46.68 19.13
CA ASP A 33 15.44 47.85 18.25
C ASP A 33 14.41 47.64 17.13
N GLU A 34 13.42 48.54 17.08
CA GLU A 34 12.55 48.78 15.93
C GLU A 34 13.20 49.84 15.04
N ASP A 35 13.15 49.66 13.71
CA ASP A 35 12.75 50.74 12.78
C ASP A 35 12.81 50.29 11.30
N GLY A 36 11.79 50.70 10.54
CA GLY A 36 11.99 51.17 9.16
C GLY A 36 11.25 50.44 8.03
N ASP A 37 10.09 50.97 7.67
CA ASP A 37 9.31 50.70 6.45
C ASP A 37 10.09 50.84 5.12
N ALA A 38 9.74 50.02 4.13
CA ALA A 38 9.74 50.42 2.71
C ALA A 38 8.80 49.52 1.87
N GLU A 39 7.80 50.17 1.25
CA GLU A 39 6.82 49.58 0.34
C GLU A 39 7.36 49.28 -1.07
N GLU A 40 6.67 48.32 -1.71
CA GLU A 40 6.47 48.06 -3.14
C GLU A 40 7.65 47.80 -4.10
N THR A 41 7.71 46.56 -4.59
CA THR A 41 7.59 46.33 -6.06
C THR A 41 7.13 44.89 -6.36
N ARG A 42 5.96 44.74 -7.00
CA ARG A 42 5.58 43.48 -7.69
C ARG A 42 6.41 43.32 -8.96
N PRO A 43 6.76 42.08 -9.33
CA PRO A 43 6.24 41.57 -10.59
C PRO A 43 5.76 40.11 -10.50
N GLY A 44 4.56 39.86 -11.04
CA GLY A 44 4.10 38.52 -11.33
C GLY A 44 4.80 37.95 -12.55
N VAL A 45 5.33 36.73 -12.41
CA VAL A 45 5.18 35.55 -13.30
C VAL A 45 5.72 34.40 -12.44
N PHE A 46 4.84 33.55 -11.91
CA PHE A 46 5.19 32.39 -11.08
C PHE A 46 5.87 31.30 -11.92
N GLN A 47 7.16 31.46 -12.20
CA GLN A 47 8.02 30.35 -12.59
C GLN A 47 8.65 29.79 -11.30
N SER A 48 8.05 28.71 -10.81
CA SER A 48 8.48 28.00 -9.61
C SER A 48 9.94 27.53 -9.73
N ARG A 49 10.84 28.23 -9.04
CA ARG A 49 12.20 27.76 -8.75
C ARG A 49 12.16 26.71 -7.63
N MET A 50 11.70 25.50 -7.94
CA MET A 50 11.75 24.40 -6.97
C MET A 50 13.20 23.85 -6.90
N THR A 51 13.94 24.19 -5.85
CA THR A 51 15.27 23.61 -5.57
C THR A 51 15.30 23.03 -4.15
N GLY A 52 15.54 21.72 -4.04
CA GLY A 52 16.32 21.11 -2.96
C GLY A 52 15.68 20.77 -1.60
N TYR A 53 14.39 20.99 -1.36
CA TYR A 53 13.80 20.76 -0.02
C TYR A 53 12.81 19.59 0.01
N ARG A 54 12.89 18.81 1.09
CA ARG A 54 11.95 17.72 1.40
C ARG A 54 10.55 18.28 1.65
N ASN A 55 9.52 17.52 1.29
CA ASN A 55 8.14 17.86 1.59
C ASN A 55 7.90 17.82 3.10
N TRP A 56 7.91 19.00 3.73
CA TRP A 56 7.78 19.16 5.18
C TRP A 56 6.49 18.56 5.74
N ARG A 57 5.36 18.75 5.06
CA ARG A 57 4.05 18.22 5.51
C ARG A 57 4.05 16.69 5.49
N ALA A 58 4.58 16.09 4.43
CA ALA A 58 4.71 14.64 4.33
C ALA A 58 5.61 14.07 5.43
N MET A 59 6.74 14.73 5.68
CA MET A 59 7.67 14.34 6.74
C MET A 59 7.01 14.37 8.11
N GLN A 60 6.33 15.46 8.48
CA GLN A 60 5.61 15.59 9.74
C GLN A 60 4.52 14.53 9.88
N ASP A 61 3.69 14.32 8.85
CA ASP A 61 2.60 13.33 8.88
C ASP A 61 3.15 11.91 9.10
N MET A 62 4.16 11.52 8.32
CA MET A 62 4.74 10.18 8.44
C MET A 62 5.47 9.98 9.77
N GLN A 63 6.13 11.01 10.30
CA GLN A 63 6.74 10.97 11.63
C GLN A 63 5.67 10.79 12.70
N ARG A 64 4.63 11.62 12.68
CA ARG A 64 3.50 11.56 13.63
C ARG A 64 2.84 10.19 13.65
N TYR A 65 2.60 9.61 12.47
CA TYR A 65 2.07 8.25 12.32
C TYR A 65 2.98 7.18 12.95
N ARG A 66 4.29 7.23 12.69
CA ARG A 66 5.23 6.24 13.24
C ARG A 66 5.39 6.35 14.76
N HIS A 67 5.15 7.53 15.35
CA HIS A 67 5.13 7.72 16.80
C HIS A 67 3.73 7.53 17.41
N HIS A 68 2.85 6.79 16.72
CA HIS A 68 1.51 6.45 17.21
C HIS A 68 0.61 7.65 17.51
N TYR A 69 0.80 8.77 16.80
CA TYR A 69 0.00 10.00 16.95
C TYR A 69 -0.07 10.48 18.41
N PRO A 70 1.04 10.99 18.97
CA PRO A 70 1.12 11.37 20.39
C PRO A 70 0.14 12.49 20.78
N ASP A 71 -0.32 13.25 19.79
CA ASP A 71 -1.28 14.35 19.92
C ASP A 71 -2.75 13.90 19.76
N LEU A 72 -3.02 12.63 19.41
CA LEU A 72 -4.37 12.10 19.29
C LEU A 72 -4.77 11.32 20.53
N ALA A 73 -5.68 11.92 21.31
CA ALA A 73 -6.46 11.20 22.30
C ALA A 73 -7.63 10.47 21.62
N ASP A 74 -7.96 9.27 22.10
CA ASP A 74 -9.17 8.57 21.67
C ASP A 74 -10.40 9.41 22.03
N GLN A 75 -11.31 9.59 21.08
CA GLN A 75 -12.59 10.23 21.36
C GLN A 75 -13.39 9.34 22.32
N ASP A 76 -14.14 9.96 23.24
CA ASP A 76 -15.02 9.24 24.15
C ASP A 76 -16.24 8.72 23.37
N CYS A 77 -16.06 7.57 22.73
CA CYS A 77 -17.03 6.96 21.83
C CYS A 77 -18.11 6.16 22.57
N ASN A 78 -18.19 6.24 23.91
CA ASN A 78 -19.11 5.45 24.75
C ASN A 78 -19.07 3.93 24.43
N GLY A 79 -17.90 3.43 24.03
CA GLY A 79 -17.69 2.03 23.64
C GLY A 79 -18.10 1.66 22.21
N ASP A 80 -18.50 2.63 21.37
CA ASP A 80 -18.75 2.40 19.94
C ASP A 80 -17.47 1.91 19.23
N MET A 81 -17.62 0.83 18.47
CA MET A 81 -16.56 0.17 17.71
C MET A 81 -17.01 -0.03 16.26
N SER A 82 -17.50 1.03 15.62
CA SER A 82 -18.06 0.98 14.27
C SER A 82 -17.12 0.35 13.24
N ASN A 83 -15.81 0.59 13.33
CA ASN A 83 -14.86 -0.02 12.41
C ASN A 83 -14.82 -1.54 12.62
N LEU A 84 -14.80 -1.99 13.88
CA LEU A 84 -14.83 -3.43 14.19
C LEU A 84 -16.15 -4.08 13.73
N SER A 85 -17.30 -3.46 14.00
CA SER A 85 -18.60 -4.00 13.56
C SER A 85 -18.71 -4.08 12.04
N PHE A 86 -18.13 -3.12 11.30
CA PHE A 86 -18.04 -3.21 9.85
C PHE A 86 -17.23 -4.43 9.41
N TYR A 87 -16.06 -4.67 10.03
CA TYR A 87 -15.24 -5.84 9.73
C TYR A 87 -15.82 -7.17 10.22
N LYS A 88 -16.66 -7.15 11.25
CA LYS A 88 -17.47 -8.31 11.64
C LYS A 88 -18.66 -8.57 10.72
N ASN A 89 -18.80 -7.77 9.66
CA ASN A 89 -19.88 -7.88 8.69
C ASN A 89 -21.26 -7.66 9.33
N GLU A 90 -21.33 -6.83 10.38
CA GLU A 90 -22.56 -6.53 11.13
C GLU A 90 -23.26 -5.25 10.64
N ILE A 91 -22.48 -4.31 10.11
CA ILE A 91 -22.97 -3.03 9.59
C ILE A 91 -22.43 -2.78 8.19
N CYS A 92 -23.22 -2.08 7.36
CA CYS A 92 -22.75 -1.59 6.07
C CYS A 92 -21.84 -0.37 6.27
N PHE A 93 -20.92 -0.14 5.33
CA PHE A 93 -20.27 1.16 5.28
C PHE A 93 -21.31 2.25 4.95
N GLN A 94 -21.12 3.44 5.51
CA GLN A 94 -22.02 4.58 5.31
C GLN A 94 -21.41 5.62 4.37
N PRO A 95 -22.24 6.41 3.64
CA PRO A 95 -23.70 6.58 3.83
C PRO A 95 -24.64 5.56 3.15
N ASN A 96 -24.29 5.00 1.98
CA ASN A 96 -25.16 4.10 1.21
C ASN A 96 -24.40 2.85 0.73
N GLY A 97 -23.73 2.17 1.66
CA GLY A 97 -22.79 1.11 1.35
C GLY A 97 -23.32 -0.30 1.51
N LEU A 98 -22.39 -1.23 1.37
CA LEU A 98 -22.58 -2.67 1.49
C LEU A 98 -21.86 -3.20 2.73
N LEU A 99 -22.17 -4.43 3.10
CA LEU A 99 -21.37 -5.18 4.06
C LEU A 99 -19.99 -5.50 3.47
N ILE A 100 -18.98 -5.69 4.32
CA ILE A 100 -17.61 -5.95 3.87
C ILE A 100 -17.52 -7.19 2.97
N GLU A 101 -18.24 -8.28 3.28
CA GLU A 101 -18.23 -9.49 2.44
C GLU A 101 -18.79 -9.25 1.05
N GLU A 102 -19.83 -8.42 0.94
CA GLU A 102 -20.41 -8.06 -0.36
C GLU A 102 -19.44 -7.23 -1.19
N ILE A 103 -18.68 -6.32 -0.56
CA ILE A 103 -17.61 -5.55 -1.25
C ILE A 103 -16.54 -6.52 -1.76
N LEU A 104 -16.00 -7.35 -0.87
CA LEU A 104 -14.89 -8.25 -1.18
C LEU A 104 -15.26 -9.29 -2.25
N HIS A 105 -16.53 -9.70 -2.31
CA HIS A 105 -17.03 -10.61 -3.33
C HIS A 105 -17.37 -9.88 -4.64
N ASN A 106 -18.20 -8.84 -4.58
CA ASN A 106 -18.82 -8.26 -5.77
C ASN A 106 -17.89 -7.29 -6.53
N TRP A 107 -16.88 -6.71 -5.85
CA TRP A 107 -16.07 -5.64 -6.44
C TRP A 107 -14.70 -6.10 -6.94
N LYS A 108 -14.36 -7.38 -6.78
CA LYS A 108 -13.04 -7.96 -7.12
C LYS A 108 -12.53 -7.60 -8.51
N ASP A 109 -13.43 -7.55 -9.49
CA ASP A 109 -13.13 -7.25 -10.88
C ASP A 109 -13.85 -5.98 -11.39
N ASN A 110 -14.51 -5.23 -10.49
CA ASN A 110 -15.24 -4.00 -10.84
C ASN A 110 -14.43 -2.75 -10.50
N TYR A 111 -13.37 -2.53 -11.27
CA TYR A 111 -12.43 -1.44 -11.01
C TYR A 111 -13.00 -0.05 -11.30
N ASP A 112 -13.96 0.07 -12.21
CA ASP A 112 -14.60 1.36 -12.49
C ASP A 112 -15.38 1.85 -11.26
N LEU A 113 -16.11 0.93 -10.60
CA LEU A 113 -16.78 1.23 -9.33
C LEU A 113 -15.79 1.61 -8.22
N LEU A 114 -14.64 0.92 -8.13
CA LEU A 114 -13.59 1.26 -7.16
C LEU A 114 -12.95 2.62 -7.43
N GLU A 115 -12.85 3.05 -8.69
CA GLU A 115 -12.31 4.37 -9.05
C GLU A 115 -13.32 5.47 -8.68
N GLU A 116 -14.58 5.33 -9.11
CA GLU A 116 -15.64 6.33 -8.98
C GLU A 116 -16.16 6.52 -7.54
N ASN A 117 -16.25 5.44 -6.77
CA ASN A 117 -16.75 5.50 -5.40
C ASN A 117 -15.62 5.81 -4.41
N HIS A 118 -15.60 6.99 -3.80
CA HIS A 118 -14.58 7.33 -2.82
C HIS A 118 -14.93 6.97 -1.36
N SER A 119 -16.17 6.55 -1.09
CA SER A 119 -16.68 6.42 0.29
C SER A 119 -16.17 5.19 1.04
N TYR A 120 -15.81 4.13 0.33
CA TYR A 120 -15.41 2.84 0.92
C TYR A 120 -14.01 2.87 1.54
N ILE A 121 -13.08 3.66 1.00
CA ILE A 121 -11.65 3.52 1.32
C ILE A 121 -11.36 3.80 2.80
N GLN A 122 -12.17 4.65 3.43
CA GLN A 122 -12.01 4.97 4.83
C GLN A 122 -12.48 3.87 5.77
N TRP A 123 -13.46 3.08 5.32
CA TRP A 123 -13.97 1.92 6.03
C TRP A 123 -13.10 0.67 5.81
N LEU A 124 -12.62 0.45 4.58
CA LEU A 124 -11.71 -0.67 4.27
C LEU A 124 -10.29 -0.49 4.82
N PHE A 125 -9.89 0.73 5.16
CA PHE A 125 -8.56 1.02 5.71
C PHE A 125 -8.71 2.13 6.75
N PRO A 126 -9.25 1.84 7.94
CA PRO A 126 -9.45 2.84 8.98
C PRO A 126 -8.11 3.33 9.52
N LEU A 127 -8.07 4.58 9.96
CA LEU A 127 -6.91 5.25 10.57
C LEU A 127 -7.37 6.01 11.81
N ARG A 128 -6.44 6.26 12.74
CA ARG A 128 -6.69 7.14 13.91
C ARG A 128 -6.93 8.60 13.51
N GLU A 129 -6.50 8.98 12.31
CA GLU A 129 -6.74 10.32 11.77
C GLU A 129 -8.14 10.44 11.15
N PRO A 130 -8.80 11.60 11.33
CA PRO A 130 -10.04 11.88 10.63
C PRO A 130 -9.81 11.91 9.12
N GLY A 131 -10.79 11.44 8.37
CA GLY A 131 -10.83 11.61 6.91
C GLY A 131 -12.08 12.35 6.45
N VAL A 132 -12.33 12.34 5.15
CA VAL A 132 -13.39 13.16 4.53
C VAL A 132 -14.80 12.57 4.67
N ASN A 133 -14.91 11.26 4.83
CA ASN A 133 -16.14 10.54 5.16
C ASN A 133 -16.35 10.58 6.69
N TRP A 134 -17.19 11.49 7.14
CA TRP A 134 -17.55 11.67 8.55
C TRP A 134 -18.24 10.46 9.18
N HIS A 135 -18.79 9.55 8.37
CA HIS A 135 -19.38 8.32 8.89
C HIS A 135 -18.32 7.28 9.25
N ALA A 136 -17.17 7.27 8.56
CA ALA A 136 -16.05 6.39 8.87
C ALA A 136 -15.29 7.00 10.06
N LYS A 137 -15.67 6.60 11.28
CA LYS A 137 -15.09 7.15 12.49
C LYS A 137 -13.59 6.86 12.59
N PRO A 138 -12.79 7.79 13.15
CA PRO A 138 -11.39 7.51 13.43
C PRO A 138 -11.22 6.25 14.27
N LEU A 139 -10.18 5.49 13.95
CA LEU A 139 -9.83 4.26 14.64
C LEU A 139 -9.39 4.55 16.08
N THR A 140 -9.95 3.84 17.05
CA THR A 140 -9.54 3.93 18.47
C THR A 140 -8.47 2.90 18.80
N LEU A 141 -7.68 3.13 19.85
CA LEU A 141 -6.70 2.13 20.32
C LEU A 141 -7.37 0.83 20.76
N LYS A 142 -8.58 0.93 21.31
CA LYS A 142 -9.39 -0.24 21.67
C LYS A 142 -9.81 -1.06 20.45
N GLU A 143 -10.18 -0.41 19.34
CA GLU A 143 -10.44 -1.09 18.08
C GLU A 143 -9.16 -1.70 17.50
N VAL A 144 -8.02 -0.99 17.54
CA VAL A 144 -6.72 -1.54 17.09
C VAL A 144 -6.44 -2.88 17.77
N GLU A 145 -6.60 -2.95 19.10
CA GLU A 145 -6.38 -4.19 19.85
C GLU A 145 -7.39 -5.30 19.49
N ALA A 146 -8.65 -4.93 19.27
CA ALA A 146 -9.68 -5.88 18.82
C ALA A 146 -9.40 -6.44 17.42
N PHE A 147 -8.89 -5.62 16.50
CA PHE A 147 -8.46 -6.07 15.18
C PHE A 147 -7.27 -7.02 15.27
N LYS A 148 -6.26 -6.68 16.08
CA LYS A 148 -5.05 -7.50 16.26
C LYS A 148 -5.33 -8.85 16.96
N SER A 149 -6.41 -8.96 17.71
CA SER A 149 -6.79 -10.19 18.41
C SER A 149 -7.77 -11.09 17.64
N SER A 150 -8.37 -10.60 16.54
CA SER A 150 -9.38 -11.34 15.76
C SER A 150 -8.85 -11.80 14.41
N GLU A 151 -8.65 -13.12 14.26
CA GLU A 151 -8.17 -13.70 13.01
C GLU A 151 -9.15 -13.50 11.84
N GLU A 152 -10.44 -13.57 12.12
CA GLU A 152 -11.50 -13.33 11.13
C GLU A 152 -11.43 -11.90 10.56
N VAL A 153 -11.22 -10.90 11.42
CA VAL A 153 -11.09 -9.50 11.03
C VAL A 153 -9.80 -9.27 10.23
N LYS A 154 -8.68 -9.89 10.64
CA LYS A 154 -7.43 -9.85 9.88
C LYS A 154 -7.58 -10.44 8.49
N GLU A 155 -8.23 -11.60 8.36
CA GLU A 155 -8.44 -12.22 7.05
C GLU A 155 -9.23 -11.29 6.11
N ARG A 156 -10.25 -10.59 6.61
CA ARG A 156 -10.97 -9.60 5.80
C ARG A 156 -10.13 -8.39 5.44
N LEU A 157 -9.23 -7.95 6.33
CA LEU A 157 -8.27 -6.87 6.02
C LEU A 157 -7.29 -7.31 4.92
N VAL A 158 -6.80 -8.55 4.96
CA VAL A 158 -5.94 -9.12 3.91
C VAL A 158 -6.69 -9.20 2.58
N ARG A 159 -7.95 -9.67 2.58
CA ARG A 159 -8.78 -9.69 1.36
C ARG A 159 -9.05 -8.29 0.81
N ALA A 160 -9.27 -7.29 1.67
CA ALA A 160 -9.41 -5.90 1.26
C ALA A 160 -8.11 -5.35 0.63
N TYR A 161 -6.96 -5.75 1.19
CA TYR A 161 -5.66 -5.43 0.65
C TYR A 161 -5.45 -6.04 -0.74
N GLU A 162 -5.75 -7.33 -0.93
CA GLU A 162 -5.69 -8.01 -2.23
C GLU A 162 -6.61 -7.37 -3.28
N LEU A 163 -7.83 -6.99 -2.88
CA LEU A 163 -8.77 -6.25 -3.73
C LEU A 163 -8.13 -4.96 -4.25
N MET A 164 -7.53 -4.16 -3.36
CA MET A 164 -6.90 -2.91 -3.74
C MET A 164 -5.61 -3.12 -4.55
N LEU A 165 -4.83 -4.16 -4.25
CA LEU A 165 -3.68 -4.52 -5.08
C LEU A 165 -4.10 -4.82 -6.52
N GLY A 166 -5.14 -5.64 -6.71
CA GLY A 166 -5.68 -5.97 -8.03
C GLY A 166 -6.15 -4.72 -8.79
N PHE A 167 -6.81 -3.80 -8.08
CA PHE A 167 -7.20 -2.50 -8.61
C PHE A 167 -6.00 -1.65 -9.07
N TYR A 168 -4.85 -1.77 -8.41
CA TYR A 168 -3.61 -1.10 -8.80
C TYR A 168 -2.77 -1.87 -9.84
N GLY A 169 -3.23 -3.04 -10.29
CA GLY A 169 -2.48 -3.88 -11.23
C GLY A 169 -1.34 -4.65 -10.57
N ILE A 170 -1.49 -4.94 -9.28
CA ILE A 170 -0.53 -5.62 -8.43
C ILE A 170 -1.19 -6.90 -7.92
N GLN A 171 -0.41 -7.96 -7.75
CA GLN A 171 -0.86 -9.22 -7.17
C GLN A 171 -0.03 -9.52 -5.92
N LEU A 172 -0.71 -9.98 -4.86
CA LEU A 172 -0.05 -10.58 -3.70
C LEU A 172 0.38 -12.00 -4.09
N GLU A 173 1.70 -12.21 -4.12
CA GLU A 173 2.30 -13.50 -4.48
C GLU A 173 2.38 -14.42 -3.25
N ASP A 174 2.65 -13.84 -2.08
CA ASP A 174 2.82 -14.55 -0.82
C ASP A 174 2.22 -13.74 0.34
N ARG A 175 1.28 -14.33 1.07
CA ARG A 175 0.61 -13.72 2.23
C ARG A 175 1.50 -13.69 3.48
N ASP A 176 2.43 -14.62 3.63
CA ASP A 176 3.31 -14.72 4.79
C ASP A 176 4.44 -13.71 4.71
N THR A 177 5.08 -13.58 3.55
CA THR A 177 6.18 -12.62 3.33
C THR A 177 5.68 -11.25 2.90
N GLY A 178 4.47 -11.18 2.36
CA GLY A 178 3.91 -9.98 1.75
C GLY A 178 4.47 -9.67 0.37
N ALA A 179 5.18 -10.59 -0.27
CA ALA A 179 5.75 -10.40 -1.60
C ALA A 179 4.65 -10.08 -2.63
N VAL A 180 4.93 -9.09 -3.48
CA VAL A 180 4.00 -8.65 -4.53
C VAL A 180 4.68 -8.63 -5.89
N CYS A 181 3.90 -8.86 -6.94
CA CYS A 181 4.34 -8.80 -8.32
C CYS A 181 3.31 -8.06 -9.19
N ARG A 182 3.66 -7.80 -10.47
CA ARG A 182 2.70 -7.21 -11.41
C ARG A 182 1.57 -8.21 -11.69
N ALA A 183 0.32 -7.77 -11.59
CA ALA A 183 -0.82 -8.57 -12.02
C ALA A 183 -0.90 -8.64 -13.55
N GLN A 184 -1.65 -9.61 -14.09
CA GLN A 184 -1.81 -9.77 -15.55
C GLN A 184 -2.35 -8.52 -16.25
N ASN A 185 -3.22 -7.78 -15.56
CA ASN A 185 -3.86 -6.55 -16.03
C ASN A 185 -3.06 -5.27 -15.67
N PHE A 186 -1.77 -5.36 -15.32
CA PHE A 186 -1.04 -4.21 -14.79
C PHE A 186 -1.01 -2.99 -15.71
N GLN A 187 -0.99 -3.17 -17.04
CA GLN A 187 -0.87 -2.05 -17.97
C GLN A 187 -2.04 -1.05 -17.92
N PRO A 188 -3.31 -1.47 -18.10
CA PRO A 188 -4.43 -0.55 -17.94
C PRO A 188 -4.54 0.03 -16.53
N ARG A 189 -4.09 -0.69 -15.49
CA ARG A 189 -4.13 -0.21 -14.09
C ARG A 189 -3.03 0.80 -13.78
N PHE A 190 -1.83 0.62 -14.32
CA PHE A 190 -0.76 1.61 -14.25
C PHE A 190 -1.10 2.87 -15.01
N HIS A 191 -1.79 2.74 -16.16
CA HIS A 191 -2.34 3.89 -16.85
C HIS A 191 -3.32 4.66 -15.95
N ASN A 192 -4.25 3.96 -15.28
CA ASN A 192 -5.16 4.57 -14.32
C ASN A 192 -4.41 5.27 -13.17
N LEU A 193 -3.42 4.63 -12.54
CA LEU A 193 -2.60 5.22 -11.48
C LEU A 193 -1.87 6.50 -11.93
N ASN A 194 -1.38 6.52 -13.17
CA ASN A 194 -0.71 7.70 -13.70
C ASN A 194 -1.67 8.86 -13.99
N SER A 195 -2.94 8.56 -14.27
CA SER A 195 -3.97 9.55 -14.60
C SER A 195 -4.72 10.07 -13.36
N HIS A 196 -4.76 9.30 -12.27
CA HIS A 196 -5.59 9.60 -11.08
C HIS A 196 -4.73 9.71 -9.82
N SER A 197 -4.18 10.91 -9.58
CA SER A 197 -3.23 11.16 -8.48
C SER A 197 -3.80 10.95 -7.08
N HIS A 198 -5.13 11.00 -6.91
CA HIS A 198 -5.78 10.75 -5.62
C HIS A 198 -5.60 9.30 -5.15
N ASN A 199 -5.31 8.36 -6.06
CA ASN A 199 -4.96 6.99 -5.70
C ASN A 199 -3.67 6.93 -4.87
N ASN A 200 -2.77 7.91 -4.99
CA ASN A 200 -1.61 8.01 -4.10
C ASN A 200 -2.03 8.21 -2.64
N LEU A 201 -3.07 9.01 -2.38
CA LEU A 201 -3.59 9.22 -1.02
C LEU A 201 -4.25 7.94 -0.48
N ARG A 202 -4.94 7.18 -1.34
CA ARG A 202 -5.50 5.88 -0.99
C ARG A 202 -4.41 4.87 -0.62
N ILE A 203 -3.32 4.80 -1.41
CA ILE A 203 -2.17 3.93 -1.13
C ILE A 203 -1.49 4.32 0.19
N THR A 204 -1.27 5.61 0.43
CA THR A 204 -0.74 6.09 1.73
C THR A 204 -1.64 5.63 2.89
N ARG A 205 -2.96 5.74 2.74
CA ARG A 205 -3.93 5.28 3.74
C ARG A 205 -3.84 3.78 3.99
N ILE A 206 -3.77 2.98 2.93
CA ILE A 206 -3.60 1.53 3.00
C ILE A 206 -2.33 1.19 3.78
N LEU A 207 -1.18 1.79 3.41
CA LEU A 207 0.08 1.56 4.09
C LEU A 207 0.02 1.90 5.59
N LYS A 208 -0.56 3.06 5.95
CA LYS A 208 -0.73 3.44 7.36
C LYS A 208 -1.65 2.47 8.10
N SER A 209 -2.75 2.06 7.49
CA SER A 209 -3.74 1.16 8.10
C SER A 209 -3.17 -0.23 8.34
N LEU A 210 -2.42 -0.79 7.38
CA LEU A 210 -1.71 -2.05 7.54
C LEU A 210 -0.76 -2.01 8.76
N GLY A 211 -0.04 -0.91 8.96
CA GLY A 211 0.84 -0.78 10.11
C GLY A 211 0.14 -0.48 11.44
N GLU A 212 -0.99 0.22 11.45
CA GLU A 212 -1.80 0.35 12.68
C GLU A 212 -2.37 -1.00 13.13
N LEU A 213 -2.84 -1.80 12.17
CA LEU A 213 -3.62 -3.02 12.41
C LEU A 213 -2.77 -4.30 12.52
N GLY A 214 -1.45 -4.16 12.61
CA GLY A 214 -0.52 -5.28 12.90
C GLY A 214 -0.20 -6.17 11.71
N LEU A 215 -0.24 -5.61 10.49
CA LEU A 215 0.18 -6.26 9.26
C LEU A 215 1.36 -5.50 8.61
N GLU A 216 2.33 -5.07 9.44
CA GLU A 216 3.48 -4.28 8.99
C GLU A 216 4.30 -4.97 7.88
N HIS A 217 4.30 -6.31 7.85
CA HIS A 217 5.09 -7.10 6.90
C HIS A 217 4.70 -6.86 5.43
N TYR A 218 3.46 -6.44 5.15
CA TYR A 218 3.03 -6.06 3.80
C TYR A 218 3.55 -4.69 3.34
N GLN A 219 4.00 -3.82 4.25
CA GLN A 219 4.37 -2.45 3.91
C GLN A 219 5.63 -2.42 3.05
N ALA A 220 6.71 -3.06 3.50
CA ALA A 220 8.01 -2.94 2.84
C ALA A 220 8.01 -3.54 1.41
N PRO A 221 7.47 -4.76 1.15
CA PRO A 221 7.39 -5.30 -0.20
C PRO A 221 6.59 -4.42 -1.17
N LEU A 222 5.44 -3.88 -0.74
CA LEU A 222 4.64 -2.98 -1.58
C LEU A 222 5.39 -1.69 -1.92
N VAL A 223 6.07 -1.10 -0.94
CA VAL A 223 6.87 0.11 -1.17
C VAL A 223 8.06 -0.18 -2.08
N ARG A 224 8.72 -1.34 -1.91
CA ARG A 224 9.80 -1.81 -2.78
C ARG A 224 9.32 -1.90 -4.23
N PHE A 225 8.15 -2.50 -4.46
CA PHE A 225 7.53 -2.60 -5.78
C PHE A 225 7.34 -1.22 -6.43
N PHE A 226 6.73 -0.27 -5.71
CA PHE A 226 6.56 1.08 -6.26
C PHE A 226 7.89 1.79 -6.52
N LEU A 227 8.92 1.59 -5.71
CA LEU A 227 10.25 2.14 -6.00
C LEU A 227 10.84 1.59 -7.30
N GLU A 228 10.68 0.29 -7.59
CA GLU A 228 11.12 -0.29 -8.86
C GLU A 228 10.37 0.32 -10.04
N GLU A 229 9.05 0.37 -9.95
CA GLU A 229 8.20 0.85 -11.03
C GLU A 229 8.39 2.34 -11.32
N THR A 230 8.83 3.12 -10.34
CA THR A 230 9.03 4.58 -10.46
C THR A 230 10.47 4.98 -10.78
N LEU A 231 11.46 4.31 -10.16
CA LEU A 231 12.87 4.70 -10.24
C LEU A 231 13.69 3.85 -11.22
N VAL A 232 13.28 2.60 -11.48
CA VAL A 232 14.02 1.68 -12.36
C VAL A 232 13.30 1.48 -13.69
N GLN A 233 12.02 1.10 -13.63
CA GLN A 233 11.22 0.77 -14.81
C GLN A 233 10.56 2.00 -15.44
N HIS A 234 10.44 3.09 -14.68
CA HIS A 234 9.83 4.36 -15.09
C HIS A 234 8.41 4.21 -15.67
N LYS A 235 7.63 3.26 -15.16
CA LYS A 235 6.24 2.99 -15.57
C LYS A 235 5.21 3.80 -14.80
N LEU A 236 5.54 4.27 -13.59
CA LEU A 236 4.63 5.02 -12.73
C LEU A 236 5.11 6.45 -12.40
N PRO A 237 5.44 7.31 -13.38
CA PRO A 237 6.01 8.63 -13.11
C PRO A 237 5.14 9.51 -12.18
N SER A 238 3.80 9.42 -12.25
CA SER A 238 2.90 10.21 -11.40
C SER A 238 2.86 9.76 -9.94
N VAL A 239 3.37 8.56 -9.65
CA VAL A 239 3.42 7.97 -8.30
C VAL A 239 4.75 8.28 -7.61
N ARG A 240 5.80 8.57 -8.40
CA ARG A 240 7.19 8.76 -7.94
C ARG A 240 7.32 9.69 -6.74
N GLN A 241 6.70 10.86 -6.77
CA GLN A 241 6.82 11.83 -5.67
C GLN A 241 6.20 11.28 -4.38
N SER A 242 5.02 10.67 -4.47
CA SER A 242 4.32 10.08 -3.33
C SER A 242 5.08 8.90 -2.72
N VAL A 243 5.75 8.09 -3.54
CA VAL A 243 6.61 7.00 -3.06
C VAL A 243 7.74 7.54 -2.19
N LEU A 244 8.40 8.59 -2.68
CA LEU A 244 9.56 9.19 -2.01
C LEU A 244 9.15 9.99 -0.77
N ASP A 245 8.06 10.74 -0.81
CA ASP A 245 7.62 11.60 0.29
C ASP A 245 6.84 10.86 1.38
N TYR A 246 5.98 9.90 1.00
CA TYR A 246 5.03 9.24 1.90
C TYR A 246 5.31 7.74 2.02
N PHE A 247 5.32 6.99 0.93
CA PHE A 247 5.23 5.52 1.02
C PHE A 247 6.45 4.91 1.72
N LEU A 248 7.67 5.38 1.38
CA LEU A 248 8.91 5.04 2.10
C LEU A 248 8.77 5.18 3.62
N PHE A 249 8.15 6.28 4.03
CA PHE A 249 8.09 6.71 5.41
C PHE A 249 6.85 6.19 6.14
N ALA A 250 5.91 5.56 5.43
CA ALA A 250 4.82 4.80 6.04
C ALA A 250 5.28 3.42 6.55
N VAL A 251 6.43 2.90 6.11
CA VAL A 251 6.97 1.62 6.62
C VAL A 251 7.38 1.79 8.09
N ARG A 252 6.76 1.06 9.02
CA ARG A 252 7.04 1.20 10.46
C ARG A 252 8.40 0.62 10.83
N CYS A 253 8.73 -0.56 10.32
CA CYS A 253 10.01 -1.23 10.57
C CYS A 253 11.19 -0.33 10.17
N ARG A 254 11.97 0.11 11.16
CA ARG A 254 13.09 1.05 10.98
C ARG A 254 14.15 0.47 10.04
N HIS A 255 14.45 -0.82 10.17
CA HIS A 255 15.44 -1.51 9.33
C HIS A 255 15.01 -1.56 7.87
N GLN A 256 13.84 -2.13 7.57
CA GLN A 256 13.30 -2.18 6.21
C GLN A 256 13.17 -0.79 5.58
N ARG A 257 12.74 0.21 6.36
CA ARG A 257 12.68 1.60 5.90
C ARG A 257 14.06 2.13 5.49
N ARG A 258 15.12 1.88 6.26
CA ARG A 258 16.50 2.27 5.90
C ARG A 258 16.93 1.61 4.59
N GLU A 259 16.65 0.32 4.41
CA GLU A 259 16.95 -0.41 3.16
C GLU A 259 16.23 0.19 1.96
N LEU A 260 14.95 0.54 2.11
CA LEU A 260 14.17 1.16 1.02
C LEU A 260 14.65 2.58 0.69
N VAL A 261 15.03 3.39 1.69
CA VAL A 261 15.62 4.71 1.46
C VAL A 261 16.97 4.58 0.75
N TYR A 262 17.77 3.58 1.13
CA TYR A 262 19.03 3.27 0.45
C TYR A 262 18.80 2.87 -1.01
N PHE A 263 17.87 1.94 -1.28
CA PHE A 263 17.47 1.56 -2.64
C PHE A 263 17.03 2.79 -3.45
N ALA A 264 16.18 3.64 -2.86
CA ALA A 264 15.73 4.87 -3.51
C ALA A 264 16.92 5.78 -3.87
N TRP A 265 17.88 5.96 -2.96
CA TRP A 265 19.08 6.76 -3.19
C TRP A 265 19.97 6.19 -4.31
N GLU A 266 20.12 4.87 -4.38
CA GLU A 266 20.93 4.21 -5.42
C GLU A 266 20.34 4.38 -6.82
N HIS A 267 19.01 4.38 -6.95
CA HIS A 267 18.32 4.46 -8.24
C HIS A 267 17.83 5.87 -8.60
N PHE A 268 17.79 6.81 -7.65
CA PHE A 268 17.39 8.19 -7.94
C PHE A 268 18.44 8.94 -8.77
N ARG A 269 18.00 9.57 -9.87
CA ARG A 269 18.85 10.39 -10.74
C ARG A 269 18.23 11.79 -10.95
N PRO A 270 19.05 12.87 -10.87
CA PRO A 270 20.46 12.88 -10.48
C PRO A 270 20.64 12.67 -8.96
N ARG A 271 21.65 11.87 -8.57
CA ARG A 271 21.85 11.46 -7.16
C ARG A 271 22.10 12.64 -6.20
N CYS A 272 22.64 13.75 -6.71
CA CYS A 272 22.89 14.97 -5.93
C CYS A 272 21.60 15.73 -5.51
N GLN A 273 20.43 15.36 -6.04
CA GLN A 273 19.14 15.94 -5.67
C GLN A 273 18.32 15.05 -4.73
N PHE A 274 18.89 13.92 -4.27
CA PHE A 274 18.23 13.08 -3.30
C PHE A 274 18.21 13.75 -1.92
N VAL A 275 17.02 13.96 -1.36
CA VAL A 275 16.78 14.72 -0.11
C VAL A 275 16.10 13.87 0.99
N TRP A 276 15.82 12.60 0.74
CA TRP A 276 15.08 11.73 1.66
C TRP A 276 15.97 10.92 2.61
N GLY A 277 17.25 11.28 2.73
CA GLY A 277 18.13 10.67 3.71
C GLY A 277 19.50 11.37 3.81
N PRO A 278 20.16 11.28 4.98
CA PRO A 278 21.47 11.87 5.21
C PRO A 278 22.54 11.15 4.38
N ARG A 279 23.22 11.92 3.52
CA ARG A 279 24.16 11.39 2.50
C ARG A 279 25.29 10.56 3.10
N ASP A 280 25.82 10.97 4.25
CA ASP A 280 26.96 10.28 4.87
C ASP A 280 26.55 8.94 5.47
N LYS A 281 25.33 8.82 6.03
CA LYS A 281 24.80 7.55 6.52
C LYS A 281 24.49 6.62 5.35
N LEU A 282 23.88 7.13 4.28
CA LEU A 282 23.59 6.34 3.06
C LEU A 282 24.85 5.77 2.41
N ARG A 283 25.94 6.54 2.34
CA ARG A 283 27.22 6.05 1.80
C ARG A 283 27.87 4.94 2.62
N ARG A 284 27.57 4.87 3.92
CA ARG A 284 28.13 3.89 4.86
C ARG A 284 27.20 2.71 5.09
N PHE A 285 25.91 2.86 4.75
CA PHE A 285 24.91 1.83 4.93
C PHE A 285 25.25 0.62 4.06
N LYS A 286 25.20 -0.56 4.69
CA LYS A 286 25.35 -1.85 4.02
C LYS A 286 24.00 -2.55 4.14
N PRO A 287 23.22 -2.68 3.05
CA PRO A 287 21.99 -3.46 3.09
C PRO A 287 22.31 -4.91 3.45
N HIS A 288 21.37 -5.62 4.07
CA HIS A 288 21.57 -7.04 4.29
C HIS A 288 21.55 -7.73 2.92
N GLU A 289 22.60 -8.47 2.59
CA GLU A 289 22.51 -9.39 1.46
C GLU A 289 21.50 -10.47 1.87
N GLY A 290 20.27 -10.35 1.38
CA GLY A 290 19.35 -11.48 1.36
C GLY A 290 20.01 -12.62 0.58
N PRO A 291 19.59 -13.88 0.79
CA PRO A 291 20.15 -15.01 0.05
C PRO A 291 19.76 -14.92 -1.43
N GLU A 292 20.50 -14.12 -2.19
CA GLU A 292 20.46 -14.14 -3.64
C GLU A 292 21.08 -15.45 -4.11
N ALA A 293 20.22 -16.29 -4.70
CA ALA A 293 20.52 -17.30 -5.71
C ALA A 293 22.00 -17.63 -5.86
N GLN A 294 22.44 -18.66 -5.14
CA GLN A 294 23.59 -19.46 -5.56
C GLN A 294 23.29 -19.92 -6.99
N LYS A 295 23.89 -19.23 -7.96
CA LYS A 295 24.12 -19.80 -9.28
C LYS A 295 25.01 -21.01 -9.05
N ASP A 296 24.40 -22.18 -9.12
CA ASP A 296 25.11 -23.45 -9.20
C ASP A 296 26.01 -23.42 -10.45
N GLU A 297 27.25 -22.98 -10.26
CA GLU A 297 28.37 -23.50 -11.04
C GLU A 297 28.68 -24.90 -10.52
N ASN A 298 28.03 -25.91 -11.07
CA ASN A 298 28.66 -27.21 -11.18
C ASN A 298 28.11 -28.00 -12.37
N GLY A 299 28.82 -27.90 -13.50
CA GLY A 299 28.71 -28.90 -14.54
C GLY A 299 29.43 -30.17 -14.08
N THR A 300 28.75 -31.32 -14.08
CA THR A 300 29.41 -32.58 -14.45
C THR A 300 28.39 -33.52 -15.08
N ALA A 301 28.81 -34.07 -16.21
CA ALA A 301 28.03 -34.87 -17.13
C ALA A 301 27.63 -36.24 -16.57
N ALA A 302 26.54 -36.74 -17.14
CA ALA A 302 25.88 -38.02 -16.93
C ALA A 302 26.84 -39.22 -16.78
N THR A 303 26.61 -40.02 -15.75
CA THR A 303 27.10 -41.40 -15.65
C THR A 303 26.03 -42.36 -16.16
N ALA A 304 26.41 -43.14 -17.16
CA ALA A 304 25.66 -44.27 -17.69
C ALA A 304 25.77 -45.47 -16.75
N SER A 305 24.67 -46.19 -16.53
CA SER A 305 24.67 -47.63 -16.24
C SER A 305 23.33 -48.23 -16.59
N GLN A 306 23.27 -48.84 -17.78
CA GLN A 306 22.25 -49.80 -18.16
C GLN A 306 22.70 -51.20 -17.69
N VAL A 307 21.84 -51.89 -16.95
CA VAL A 307 21.93 -53.31 -16.66
C VAL A 307 21.15 -54.06 -17.76
N GLY A 308 21.78 -55.09 -18.32
CA GLY A 308 21.27 -55.90 -19.43
C GLY A 308 20.14 -56.88 -19.08
N PRO A 309 19.64 -57.64 -20.08
CA PRO A 309 18.28 -58.17 -20.12
C PRO A 309 18.19 -59.67 -19.83
N GLU A 310 17.01 -60.14 -19.40
CA GLU A 310 16.62 -61.55 -19.53
C GLU A 310 15.19 -61.68 -20.08
N GLN A 311 15.02 -62.80 -20.78
CA GLN A 311 14.04 -63.08 -21.84
C GLN A 311 12.80 -63.81 -21.32
N GLY A 312 11.67 -63.67 -22.02
CA GLY A 312 10.49 -64.52 -21.84
C GLY A 312 9.27 -64.05 -22.64
N ALA A 313 9.13 -64.54 -23.87
CA ALA A 313 7.96 -64.34 -24.76
C ALA A 313 6.85 -65.40 -24.47
N PRO A 314 5.77 -65.53 -25.29
CA PRO A 314 4.68 -64.59 -25.55
C PRO A 314 3.28 -65.27 -25.51
N GLY A 315 2.20 -64.48 -25.72
CA GLY A 315 0.86 -64.96 -26.10
C GLY A 315 -0.23 -64.18 -25.34
N SER A 316 -1.32 -63.69 -25.91
CA SER A 316 -2.02 -63.97 -27.16
C SER A 316 -3.11 -62.89 -27.32
N LEU A 317 -3.36 -62.42 -28.56
CA LEU A 317 -4.63 -62.00 -29.20
C LEU A 317 -5.69 -61.30 -28.31
N VAL A 318 -6.25 -60.13 -28.63
CA VAL A 318 -7.24 -59.88 -29.70
C VAL A 318 -7.45 -58.35 -29.84
N ASP A 319 -7.37 -57.82 -31.07
CA ASP A 319 -7.99 -56.57 -31.58
C ASP A 319 -9.35 -56.92 -32.25
N PRO A 320 -10.21 -56.00 -32.75
CA PRO A 320 -10.41 -54.57 -32.49
C PRO A 320 -11.92 -54.21 -32.30
N ASP A 321 -12.22 -52.95 -32.02
CA ASP A 321 -12.97 -52.00 -32.89
C ASP A 321 -13.87 -51.00 -32.13
N PRO A 322 -13.88 -49.73 -32.56
CA PRO A 322 -14.77 -48.65 -32.09
C PRO A 322 -15.84 -48.29 -33.13
N ASP A 323 -17.07 -48.04 -32.70
CA ASP A 323 -18.10 -47.26 -33.45
C ASP A 323 -19.35 -47.15 -32.53
N THR A 324 -20.31 -46.21 -32.59
CA THR A 324 -20.74 -45.32 -33.66
C THR A 324 -21.68 -44.24 -33.05
N THR A 325 -21.58 -43.01 -33.58
CA THR A 325 -22.68 -42.10 -34.04
C THR A 325 -23.91 -41.71 -33.20
N GLY A 326 -24.28 -40.41 -33.34
CA GLY A 326 -25.69 -39.98 -33.34
C GLY A 326 -25.95 -38.47 -33.15
N ILE A 327 -25.78 -37.67 -34.21
CA ILE A 327 -26.38 -36.31 -34.43
C ILE A 327 -27.73 -36.54 -35.20
N PRO A 328 -28.61 -35.57 -35.63
CA PRO A 328 -29.04 -34.18 -35.27
C PRO A 328 -30.57 -34.03 -35.04
N VAL A 329 -31.17 -32.84 -34.81
CA VAL A 329 -31.85 -31.91 -35.79
C VAL A 329 -32.69 -30.93 -34.92
N ASP A 330 -32.50 -29.59 -34.98
CA ASP A 330 -33.30 -28.56 -35.74
C ASP A 330 -34.72 -28.34 -35.15
N ASP A 331 -35.40 -27.18 -35.12
CA ASP A 331 -35.22 -25.85 -35.69
C ASP A 331 -36.30 -24.90 -35.06
N SER A 332 -36.07 -23.60 -35.19
CA SER A 332 -37.01 -22.47 -35.37
C SER A 332 -38.27 -22.18 -34.51
N GLU A 333 -38.26 -20.93 -34.01
CA GLU A 333 -39.26 -19.84 -34.21
C GLU A 333 -40.45 -19.51 -33.26
N MET A 334 -40.42 -18.22 -32.86
CA MET A 334 -41.51 -17.22 -32.74
C MET A 334 -42.68 -17.43 -31.77
N SER A 335 -42.84 -16.50 -30.82
CA SER A 335 -43.82 -15.40 -30.97
C SER A 335 -43.77 -14.39 -29.82
N SER A 336 -43.79 -13.13 -30.21
CA SER A 336 -43.95 -11.89 -29.44
C SER A 336 -45.28 -11.77 -28.68
N ARG A 337 -45.28 -11.16 -27.48
CA ARG A 337 -46.41 -10.35 -26.99
C ARG A 337 -45.94 -9.15 -26.16
N LEU A 338 -46.65 -8.05 -26.40
CA LEU A 338 -46.53 -6.67 -25.91
C LEU A 338 -47.18 -6.46 -24.53
N GLY A 339 -46.82 -5.34 -23.90
CA GLY A 339 -47.57 -4.63 -22.85
C GLY A 339 -46.88 -4.66 -21.48
N ASP A 340 -46.77 -3.59 -20.69
CA ASP A 340 -47.25 -2.22 -20.79
C ASP A 340 -46.49 -1.36 -19.75
N SER A 341 -46.53 -0.04 -19.92
CA SER A 341 -45.90 1.02 -19.10
C SER A 341 -46.37 1.08 -17.64
N ALA A 342 -45.48 1.49 -16.73
CA ALA A 342 -45.86 2.23 -15.52
C ALA A 342 -44.70 3.09 -14.97
N GLU A 343 -44.86 4.40 -15.10
CA GLU A 343 -44.08 5.48 -14.48
C GLU A 343 -44.69 5.81 -13.10
N PRO A 344 -43.90 6.16 -12.06
CA PRO A 344 -44.45 6.54 -10.75
C PRO A 344 -44.59 8.07 -10.58
N PRO A 345 -45.64 8.57 -9.90
CA PRO A 345 -45.76 10.00 -9.59
C PRO A 345 -45.06 10.36 -8.26
N LYS A 346 -44.44 11.54 -8.25
CA LYS A 346 -44.11 12.32 -7.04
C LYS A 346 -45.24 13.31 -6.73
N PRO A 347 -45.38 13.68 -5.46
CA PRO A 347 -45.30 15.09 -5.10
C PRO A 347 -44.08 15.41 -4.24
#